data_AF-A0A2T9YPB6-F1
#
_entry.id   AF-A0A2T9YPB6-F1
#
_cell.length_a   1.000
_cell.length_b   1.000
_cell.length_c   1.000
_cell.angle_alpha   90.00
_cell.angle_beta   90.00
_cell.angle_gamma   90.00
#
_symmetry.space_group_name_H-M   'P 1'
#
loop_
_entity.id
_entity.type
_entity.pdbx_description
1 polymer ?
#
loop_
_entity_poly.entity_id
_entity_poly.type
_entity_poly.pdbx_seq_one_letter_code
_entity_poly.pdbx_strand_id
1 'polypeptide(L)'
;MCVVRNLICDNRVVYGGGAVEVACSIAVSQKADQVSSIEQYAMRGFSQALDAIPLALAENSGLDPIETLSELKSSQVKDGNFRLGVDCMSTGSSDMKEQFVFDPLISKRQQFLLATQLVKMILKIDDVIVHSGTQE
;
A
#
# COMPACT_ATOMS: atom_id res chain seq x y z
N MET A 1 -0.60 -19.60 -11.67
CA MET A 1 -2.02 -19.98 -11.91
C MET A 1 -3.02 -19.02 -11.26
N CYS A 2 -2.88 -18.64 -9.97
CA CYS A 2 -3.84 -17.77 -9.28
C CYS A 2 -3.93 -16.34 -9.85
N VAL A 3 -2.80 -15.70 -10.18
CA VAL A 3 -2.77 -14.35 -10.77
C VAL A 3 -3.46 -14.32 -12.14
N VAL A 4 -3.20 -15.34 -12.98
CA VAL A 4 -3.85 -15.49 -14.31
C VAL A 4 -5.36 -15.70 -14.16
N ARG A 5 -5.81 -16.48 -13.18
CA ARG A 5 -7.25 -16.60 -12.86
C ARG A 5 -7.86 -15.22 -12.57
N ASN A 6 -7.21 -14.39 -11.78
CA ASN A 6 -7.72 -13.04 -11.48
C ASN A 6 -7.88 -12.21 -12.76
N LEU A 7 -6.92 -12.28 -13.69
CA LEU A 7 -7.00 -11.58 -14.98
C LEU A 7 -8.11 -12.12 -15.90
N ILE A 8 -8.41 -13.42 -15.82
CA ILE A 8 -9.54 -14.01 -16.55
C ILE A 8 -10.87 -13.52 -15.97
N CYS A 9 -10.97 -13.38 -14.64
CA CYS A 9 -12.17 -12.89 -13.97
C CYS A 9 -12.39 -11.37 -14.14
N ASP A 10 -11.31 -10.59 -14.10
CA ASP A 10 -11.30 -9.13 -14.31
C ASP A 10 -9.96 -8.76 -14.95
N ASN A 11 -10.02 -8.23 -16.17
CA ASN A 11 -8.84 -7.92 -16.96
C ASN A 11 -8.12 -6.61 -16.56
N ARG A 12 -8.60 -5.91 -15.53
CA ARG A 12 -8.00 -4.67 -15.06
C ARG A 12 -6.72 -4.92 -14.26
N VAL A 13 -5.71 -4.12 -14.56
CA VAL A 13 -4.41 -4.14 -13.89
C VAL A 13 -4.09 -2.78 -13.28
N VAL A 14 -3.21 -2.79 -12.29
CA VAL A 14 -2.62 -1.63 -11.66
C VAL A 14 -1.10 -1.76 -11.69
N TYR A 15 -0.41 -0.65 -11.47
CA TYR A 15 1.04 -0.60 -11.43
C TYR A 15 1.53 -1.05 -10.04
N GLY A 16 2.39 -2.05 -10.02
CA GLY A 16 2.94 -2.63 -8.79
C GLY A 16 4.11 -1.80 -8.23
N GLY A 17 5.07 -2.47 -7.60
CA GLY A 17 6.32 -1.83 -7.13
C GLY A 17 6.10 -0.67 -6.13
N GLY A 18 5.00 -0.69 -5.36
CA GLY A 18 4.66 0.40 -4.45
C GLY A 18 3.96 1.60 -5.11
N ALA A 19 3.81 1.62 -6.44
CA ALA A 19 3.21 2.75 -7.14
C ALA A 19 1.73 2.95 -6.76
N VAL A 20 0.95 1.87 -6.72
CA VAL A 20 -0.45 1.91 -6.32
C VAL A 20 -0.62 2.28 -4.85
N GLU A 21 0.26 1.80 -3.96
CA GLU A 21 0.24 2.15 -2.54
C GLU A 21 0.51 3.64 -2.31
N VAL A 22 1.50 4.21 -2.99
CA VAL A 22 1.79 5.66 -2.94
C VAL A 22 0.59 6.47 -3.47
N ALA A 23 0.01 6.07 -4.61
CA ALA A 23 -1.14 6.76 -5.19
C ALA A 23 -2.36 6.73 -4.25
N CYS A 24 -2.63 5.57 -3.63
CA CYS A 24 -3.69 5.42 -2.64
C CYS A 24 -3.40 6.24 -1.37
N SER A 25 -2.16 6.28 -0.89
CA SER A 25 -1.76 7.10 0.26
C SER A 25 -2.07 8.59 0.02
N ILE A 26 -1.67 9.13 -1.13
CA ILE A 26 -1.97 10.51 -1.53
C ILE A 26 -3.48 10.75 -1.58
N ALA A 27 -4.23 9.88 -2.25
CA ALA A 27 -5.67 10.04 -2.42
C ALA A 27 -6.43 9.98 -1.08
N VAL A 28 -6.06 9.07 -0.18
CA VAL A 28 -6.67 8.95 1.16
C VAL A 28 -6.33 10.17 2.01
N SER A 29 -5.09 10.66 1.96
CA SER A 29 -4.67 11.87 2.67
C SER A 29 -5.47 13.11 2.21
N GLN A 30 -5.60 13.32 0.89
CA GLN A 30 -6.41 14.40 0.33
C GLN A 30 -7.90 14.29 0.71
N LYS A 31 -8.42 13.07 0.82
CA LYS A 31 -9.79 12.84 1.29
C LYS A 31 -9.93 13.09 2.79
N ALA A 32 -8.91 12.78 3.59
CA ALA A 32 -8.90 13.09 5.02
C ALA A 32 -8.98 14.60 5.28
N ASP A 33 -8.32 15.42 4.44
CA ASP A 33 -8.38 16.89 4.55
C ASP A 33 -9.78 17.47 4.26
N GLN A 34 -10.62 16.73 3.52
CA GLN A 34 -12.01 17.11 3.24
C GLN A 34 -12.97 16.72 4.38
N VAL A 35 -12.52 15.91 5.34
CA VAL A 35 -13.33 15.39 6.45
C VAL A 35 -13.04 16.20 7.71
N SER A 36 -14.05 16.88 8.26
CA SER A 36 -13.92 17.68 9.49
C SER A 36 -14.12 16.88 10.79
N SER A 37 -14.50 15.60 10.68
CA SER A 37 -14.75 14.71 11.82
C SER A 37 -13.46 14.11 12.40
N ILE A 38 -13.56 13.42 13.54
CA ILE A 38 -12.45 12.67 14.16
C ILE A 38 -11.90 11.56 13.26
N GLU A 39 -12.72 11.07 12.32
CA GLU A 39 -12.34 10.04 11.34
C GLU A 39 -11.15 10.46 10.46
N GLN A 40 -10.90 11.77 10.29
CA GLN A 40 -9.76 12.27 9.52
C GLN A 40 -8.41 11.73 10.05
N TYR A 41 -8.28 11.53 11.36
CA TYR A 41 -7.05 11.02 11.96
C TYR A 41 -6.85 9.53 11.63
N ALA A 42 -7.94 8.75 11.63
CA ALA A 42 -7.89 7.36 11.20
C ALA A 42 -7.55 7.24 9.71
N MET A 43 -8.11 8.11 8.87
CA MET A 43 -7.77 8.16 7.44
C MET A 43 -6.30 8.51 7.19
N ARG A 44 -5.77 9.51 7.91
CA ARG A 44 -4.34 9.85 7.85
C ARG A 44 -3.45 8.70 8.32
N GLY A 45 -3.84 8.01 9.40
CA GLY A 45 -3.16 6.81 9.87
C GLY A 45 -3.16 5.70 8.82
N PHE A 46 -4.27 5.50 8.11
CA PHE A 46 -4.34 4.53 7.00
C PHE A 46 -3.45 4.94 5.82
N SER A 47 -3.44 6.22 5.44
CA SER A 47 -2.52 6.74 4.42
C SER A 47 -1.06 6.49 4.79
N GLN A 48 -0.66 6.78 6.03
CA GLN A 48 0.70 6.51 6.52
C GLN A 48 1.01 5.01 6.51
N ALA A 49 0.05 4.15 6.86
CA ALA A 49 0.24 2.70 6.82
C ALA A 49 0.47 2.17 5.39
N LEU A 50 -0.14 2.77 4.37
CA LEU A 50 0.10 2.40 2.98
C LEU A 50 1.55 2.67 2.55
N ASP A 51 2.20 3.68 3.13
CA ASP A 51 3.59 4.01 2.83
C ASP A 51 4.58 2.93 3.31
N ALA A 52 4.18 2.07 4.25
CA ALA A 52 5.03 1.01 4.77
C ALA A 52 5.47 0.01 3.67
N ILE A 53 4.63 -0.20 2.65
CA ILE A 53 4.94 -1.13 1.55
C ILE A 53 6.07 -0.59 0.65
N PRO A 54 6.00 0.62 0.07
CA PRO A 54 7.11 1.18 -0.70
C PRO A 54 8.37 1.41 0.17
N LEU A 55 8.23 1.75 1.45
CA LEU A 55 9.38 1.82 2.37
C LEU A 55 10.10 0.48 2.48
N ALA A 56 9.36 -0.60 2.74
CA ALA A 56 9.93 -1.94 2.83
C ALA A 56 10.54 -2.39 1.50
N LEU A 57 9.96 -2.02 0.35
CA LEU A 57 10.54 -2.33 -0.96
C LEU A 57 11.88 -1.60 -1.17
N ALA A 58 11.94 -0.30 -0.86
CA ALA A 58 13.17 0.48 -0.97
C ALA A 58 14.27 -0.05 -0.05
N GLU A 59 13.94 -0.34 1.21
CA GLU A 59 14.87 -0.91 2.19
C GLU A 59 15.43 -2.25 1.72
N ASN A 60 14.56 -3.17 1.29
CA ASN A 60 14.98 -4.48 0.78
C ASN A 60 15.78 -4.40 -0.52
N SER A 61 15.66 -3.29 -1.26
CA SER A 61 16.42 -3.04 -2.49
C SER A 61 17.72 -2.28 -2.26
N GLY A 62 18.05 -1.94 -1.01
CA GLY A 62 19.26 -1.20 -0.65
C GLY A 62 19.22 0.29 -0.99
N LEU A 63 18.03 0.85 -1.23
CA LEU A 63 17.79 2.28 -1.44
C LEU A 63 17.52 2.98 -0.10
N ASP A 64 17.71 4.29 -0.03
CA ASP A 64 17.25 5.07 1.13
C ASP A 64 15.71 5.12 1.12
N PRO A 65 15.02 4.51 2.10
CA PRO A 65 13.56 4.40 2.06
C PRO A 65 12.86 5.75 2.15
N ILE A 66 13.41 6.68 2.94
CA ILE A 66 12.79 7.98 3.22
C ILE A 66 12.92 8.87 1.98
N GLU A 67 14.12 8.94 1.41
CA GLU A 67 14.39 9.70 0.19
C GLU A 67 13.54 9.17 -0.97
N THR A 68 13.57 7.85 -1.20
CA THR A 68 12.82 7.19 -2.28
C THR A 68 11.31 7.45 -2.17
N LEU A 69 10.72 7.27 -0.98
CA LEU A 69 9.29 7.50 -0.79
C LEU A 69 8.92 8.98 -1.02
N SER A 70 9.73 9.91 -0.51
CA SER A 70 9.50 11.35 -0.63
C SER A 70 9.53 11.77 -2.11
N GLU A 71 10.54 11.31 -2.85
CA GLU A 71 10.69 11.58 -4.28
C GLU A 71 9.50 11.03 -5.08
N LEU A 72 9.11 9.77 -4.84
CA LEU A 72 7.98 9.13 -5.51
C LEU A 72 6.67 9.87 -5.23
N LYS A 73 6.38 10.19 -3.97
CA LYS A 73 5.18 10.97 -3.61
C LYS A 73 5.17 12.32 -4.32
N SER A 74 6.29 13.04 -4.29
CA SER A 74 6.37 14.37 -4.91
C SER A 74 6.15 14.29 -6.42
N SER A 75 6.71 13.28 -7.08
CA SER A 75 6.62 13.08 -8.53
C SER A 75 5.21 12.67 -8.94
N GLN A 76 4.59 11.74 -8.22
CA GLN A 76 3.19 11.36 -8.48
C GLN A 76 2.23 12.55 -8.36
N VAL A 77 2.44 13.44 -7.37
CA VAL A 77 1.59 14.64 -7.20
C VAL A 77 1.84 15.67 -8.30
N LYS A 78 3.11 15.94 -8.66
CA LYS A 78 3.47 16.94 -9.66
C LYS A 78 3.03 16.54 -11.07
N ASP A 79 3.29 15.29 -11.44
CA ASP A 79 3.07 14.80 -12.81
C ASP A 79 1.67 14.20 -12.99
N GLY A 80 0.93 13.97 -11.89
CA GLY A 80 -0.31 13.21 -11.91
C GLY A 80 -0.13 11.76 -12.36
N ASN A 81 1.11 11.24 -12.31
CA ASN A 81 1.46 9.94 -12.85
C ASN A 81 1.51 8.87 -11.76
N PHE A 82 0.46 8.08 -11.66
CA PHE A 82 0.31 6.97 -10.69
C PHE A 82 1.11 5.70 -11.05
N ARG A 83 1.97 5.76 -12.07
CA ARG A 83 2.83 4.64 -12.51
C ARG A 83 4.16 4.59 -11.79
N LEU A 84 4.54 5.68 -11.12
CA LEU A 84 5.85 5.83 -10.51
C LEU A 84 5.93 4.99 -9.23
N GLY A 85 6.84 4.02 -9.20
CA GLY A 85 7.07 3.12 -8.08
C GLY A 85 8.55 2.97 -7.75
N VAL A 86 8.85 2.13 -6.77
CA VAL A 86 10.21 1.82 -6.33
C VAL A 86 10.89 0.96 -7.39
N ASP A 87 12.04 1.42 -7.88
CA ASP A 87 12.89 0.67 -8.80
C ASP A 87 13.75 -0.35 -8.03
N CYS A 88 13.17 -1.51 -7.73
CA CYS A 88 13.88 -2.56 -6.98
C CYS A 88 15.00 -3.24 -7.78
N MET A 89 15.03 -3.07 -9.11
CA MET A 89 15.96 -3.74 -10.01
C MET A 89 17.10 -2.81 -10.47
N SER A 90 17.16 -1.58 -9.96
CA SER A 90 18.16 -0.57 -10.33
C SER A 90 18.27 -0.35 -11.84
N THR A 91 17.11 -0.33 -12.51
CA THR A 91 16.99 -0.10 -13.96
C THR A 91 17.19 1.37 -14.35
N GLY A 92 17.07 2.29 -13.38
CA GLY A 92 17.20 3.74 -13.57
C GLY A 92 15.90 4.44 -13.98
N SER A 93 14.77 3.72 -14.08
CA SER A 93 13.45 4.31 -14.36
C SER A 93 12.48 3.93 -13.24
N SER A 94 11.76 4.88 -12.67
CA SER A 94 10.71 4.60 -11.68
C SER A 94 9.36 4.25 -12.30
N ASP A 95 9.20 4.27 -13.63
CA ASP A 95 7.92 3.96 -14.28
C ASP A 95 7.69 2.45 -14.34
N MET A 96 6.74 1.97 -13.54
CA MET A 96 6.40 0.53 -13.46
C MET A 96 5.83 -0.03 -14.76
N LYS A 97 5.32 0.82 -15.67
CA LYS A 97 4.91 0.40 -17.00
C LYS A 97 6.13 0.01 -17.85
N GLU A 98 7.20 0.79 -17.77
CA GLU A 98 8.45 0.55 -18.50
C GLU A 98 9.17 -0.68 -17.95
N GLN A 99 9.09 -0.89 -16.63
CA GLN A 99 9.63 -2.08 -15.97
C GLN A 99 8.76 -3.34 -16.12
N PHE A 100 7.59 -3.24 -16.74
CA PHE A 100 6.61 -4.32 -16.86
C PHE A 100 6.12 -4.89 -15.52
N VAL A 101 6.05 -4.06 -14.47
CA VAL A 101 5.58 -4.45 -13.14
C VAL A 101 4.08 -4.14 -12.99
N PHE A 102 3.27 -5.17 -13.21
CA PHE A 102 1.81 -5.07 -13.14
C PHE A 102 1.22 -6.05 -12.13
N ASP A 103 0.24 -5.57 -11.37
CA ASP A 103 -0.58 -6.38 -10.47
C ASP A 103 -2.04 -6.40 -10.94
N PRO A 104 -2.77 -7.53 -10.83
CA PRO A 104 -4.20 -7.53 -11.07
C PRO A 104 -4.93 -6.67 -10.03
N LEU A 105 -5.87 -5.83 -10.49
CA LEU A 105 -6.64 -4.95 -9.61
C LEU A 105 -7.37 -5.71 -8.50
N ILE A 106 -7.93 -6.89 -8.81
CA ILE A 106 -8.61 -7.74 -7.82
C ILE A 106 -7.69 -8.07 -6.66
N SER A 107 -6.43 -8.40 -6.94
CA SER A 107 -5.46 -8.80 -5.93
C SER A 107 -5.21 -7.67 -4.93
N LYS A 108 -4.92 -6.46 -5.45
CA LYS A 108 -4.64 -5.29 -4.61
C LYS A 108 -5.86 -4.83 -3.82
N ARG A 109 -7.04 -4.84 -4.44
CA ARG A 109 -8.30 -4.57 -3.73
C ARG A 109 -8.52 -5.55 -2.57
N GLN A 110 -8.28 -6.85 -2.81
CA GLN A 110 -8.46 -7.86 -1.78
C GLN A 110 -7.46 -7.70 -0.62
N GLN A 111 -6.21 -7.32 -0.90
CA GLN A 111 -5.20 -7.04 0.12
C GLN A 111 -5.68 -5.94 1.10
N PHE A 112 -6.20 -4.82 0.58
CA PHE A 112 -6.72 -3.75 1.44
C PHE A 112 -7.96 -4.17 2.24
N LEU A 113 -8.87 -4.91 1.61
CA LEU A 113 -10.07 -5.42 2.31
C LEU A 113 -9.71 -6.38 3.45
N LEU A 114 -8.78 -7.30 3.21
CA LEU A 114 -8.35 -8.27 4.23
C LEU A 114 -7.57 -7.60 5.36
N ALA A 115 -6.68 -6.66 5.04
CA ALA A 115 -5.92 -5.92 6.06
C ALA A 115 -6.86 -5.13 6.99
N THR A 116 -7.83 -4.40 6.42
CA THR A 116 -8.82 -3.64 7.21
C THR A 116 -9.75 -4.56 8.01
N GLN A 117 -10.15 -5.70 7.43
CA GLN A 117 -10.93 -6.72 8.14
C GLN A 117 -10.16 -7.28 9.33
N LEU A 118 -8.88 -7.58 9.17
CA LEU A 118 -8.02 -8.08 10.25
C LEU A 118 -7.91 -7.07 11.39
N VAL A 119 -7.61 -5.81 11.09
CA VAL A 119 -7.55 -4.74 12.10
C VAL A 119 -8.89 -4.61 12.84
N LYS A 120 -10.01 -4.68 12.11
CA LYS A 120 -11.35 -4.67 12.72
C LYS A 120 -11.60 -5.88 13.64
N MET A 121 -11.07 -7.05 13.32
CA MET A 121 -11.19 -8.23 14.19
C MET A 121 -10.38 -8.05 15.47
N ILE A 122 -9.15 -7.52 15.36
CA ILE A 122 -8.28 -7.28 16.51
C ILE A 122 -8.86 -6.20 17.42
N LEU A 123 -9.29 -5.06 16.87
CA LEU A 123 -9.86 -3.95 17.65
C LEU A 123 -11.21 -4.27 18.31
N LYS A 124 -11.87 -5.37 17.94
CA LYS A 124 -13.08 -5.86 18.59
C LYS A 124 -12.81 -6.66 19.86
N ILE A 125 -11.57 -7.06 20.11
CA ILE A 125 -11.19 -7.77 21.32
C ILE A 125 -11.14 -6.74 22.45
N ASP A 126 -12.10 -6.82 23.37
CA ASP A 126 -12.21 -5.92 24.51
C ASP A 126 -11.49 -6.48 25.76
N ASP A 127 -11.36 -7.81 25.86
CA ASP A 127 -10.73 -8.48 27.00
C ASP A 127 -9.90 -9.68 26.56
N VAL A 128 -8.77 -9.90 27.24
CA VAL A 128 -7.83 -11.01 27.01
C VAL A 128 -7.70 -11.80 28.31
N ILE A 129 -8.40 -12.92 28.38
CA ILE A 129 -8.38 -13.81 29.54
C ILE A 129 -7.19 -14.76 29.43
N VAL A 130 -6.16 -14.55 30.25
CA VAL A 130 -5.03 -15.47 30.36
C VAL A 130 -5.31 -16.46 31.50
N HIS A 131 -5.55 -17.73 31.17
CA HIS A 131 -5.57 -18.80 32.16
C HIS A 131 -4.12 -19.22 32.43
N SER A 132 -3.69 -19.20 33.70
CA SER A 132 -2.45 -19.83 34.16
C SER A 132 -2.62 -21.35 34.15
N GLY A 133 -2.75 -21.93 32.97
CA GLY A 133 -2.77 -23.37 32.72
C GLY A 133 -1.44 -23.78 32.10
N THR A 134 -0.53 -24.21 32.96
CA THR A 134 0.71 -24.95 32.65
C THR A 134 1.77 -24.16 31.87
N GLN A 135 2.77 -23.67 32.60
CA GLN A 135 4.12 -23.48 32.05
C GLN A 135 4.71 -24.87 31.81
N GLU A 136 4.94 -25.23 30.55
CA GLU A 136 6.02 -26.12 30.10
C GLU A 136 6.62 -25.56 28.81
#